data_AF-A3QK59-F1
#
_entry.id   AF-A3QK59-F1
#
_cell.length_a   1.000
_cell.length_b   1.000
_cell.length_c   1.000
_cell.angle_alpha   90.00
_cell.angle_beta   90.00
_cell.angle_gamma   90.00
#
_symmetry.space_group_name_H-M   'P 1'
#
loop_
_entity.id
_entity.type
_entity.pdbx_description
1 polymer ?
#
loop_
_entity_poly.entity_id
_entity_poly.type
_entity_poly.pdbx_seq_one_letter_code
_entity_poly.pdbx_strand_id
1 'polypeptide(L)'
;MPEEASLPPAKRFRPGSCPPGRRVVMLLTAGGGGGAGGGRRQTPPLAQPSASPYREALELQRRSLPIFRARGQLLAQLRNLDNAVLIGSSCFSRHPGVPHWSGGDRSNEQDLQRHRKAPPRWLPFNARPSSVRLPALFAAASSLSRGPKDSGLEVLAVQRVSKTQAWQRTGRAGREDSGICYRLYTEDEFEKFEKMTVPEIQRCNLASVILQLLAMKVPNVLTFDFMSKPSPDHIEAAIAQLDLLGALEHKDDQLTLTPIGRKMAAFPLEPRFAKTILLSSKFHCTEEILTIVSLLSVDSVLYNPPARRDEVQSVRKKFISSEGDHITLLNIYRTFKNIGGNKDWCKENFVNSKNMLLVAEVRAQLREICLKMSMPIMSSRGDMESVRRCMAHSLFMNTAELQTDGTYATTDTHQPVAIHPSSVLFHCKPACVVYTSLLYTNKCYMRDLCVVDAEWLYEAAPDYFRRKLRTARN
;
A
#
# COMPACT_ATOMS: atom_id res chain seq x y z
N MET A 1 -14.55 -35.96 25.86
CA MET A 1 -14.09 -34.62 26.31
C MET A 1 -12.66 -34.77 26.79
N PRO A 2 -11.64 -34.36 26.01
CA PRO A 2 -10.32 -34.12 26.56
C PRO A 2 -9.97 -32.63 26.57
N GLU A 3 -9.29 -32.29 27.65
CA GLU A 3 -8.88 -31.03 28.25
C GLU A 3 -8.20 -29.98 27.35
N GLU A 4 -8.37 -28.73 27.76
CA GLU A 4 -7.70 -27.52 27.27
C GLU A 4 -6.17 -27.63 27.34
N ALA A 5 -5.50 -27.52 26.19
CA ALA A 5 -4.06 -27.29 26.14
C ALA A 5 -3.74 -25.84 26.52
N SER A 6 -3.24 -25.65 27.73
CA SER A 6 -2.68 -24.40 28.25
C SER A 6 -1.48 -23.93 27.42
N LEU A 7 -1.38 -22.62 27.17
CA LEU A 7 -0.21 -21.97 26.57
C LEU A 7 1.05 -22.16 27.45
N PRO A 8 2.25 -22.30 26.87
CA PRO A 8 3.46 -22.57 27.64
C PRO A 8 3.88 -21.38 28.51
N PRO A 9 4.37 -21.61 29.75
CA PRO A 9 4.76 -20.55 30.66
C PRO A 9 6.08 -19.90 30.24
N ALA A 10 6.17 -18.57 30.40
CA ALA A 10 7.40 -17.81 30.19
C ALA A 10 8.44 -18.14 31.27
N LYS A 11 9.67 -18.48 30.87
CA LYS A 11 10.80 -18.80 31.77
C LYS A 11 11.11 -17.60 32.69
N ARG A 12 11.07 -17.81 34.02
CA ARG A 12 11.58 -16.86 35.03
C ARG A 12 13.11 -16.93 35.11
N PHE A 13 13.79 -15.78 35.15
CA PHE A 13 15.23 -15.68 35.40
C PHE A 13 15.54 -14.82 36.64
N ARG A 14 16.60 -15.20 37.40
CA ARG A 14 17.07 -14.57 38.64
C ARG A 14 18.00 -13.37 38.36
N PRO A 15 18.04 -12.33 39.23
CA PRO A 15 18.79 -11.11 38.96
C PRO A 15 20.26 -11.20 39.41
N GLY A 16 21.17 -10.66 38.59
CA GLY A 16 22.57 -10.37 38.93
C GLY A 16 22.85 -8.87 38.73
N SER A 17 23.57 -8.26 39.68
CA SER A 17 23.80 -6.81 39.84
C SER A 17 25.05 -6.29 39.11
N CYS A 18 25.01 -5.08 38.49
CA CYS A 18 26.17 -4.17 38.27
C CYS A 18 25.77 -2.81 37.62
N PRO A 19 26.64 -1.76 37.54
CA PRO A 19 26.47 -0.44 38.21
C PRO A 19 26.23 0.77 37.24
N PRO A 20 26.08 2.04 37.73
CA PRO A 20 25.52 3.14 36.93
C PRO A 20 26.57 4.04 36.24
N GLY A 21 26.24 4.57 35.05
CA GLY A 21 27.05 5.58 34.35
C GLY A 21 26.40 6.11 33.06
N ARG A 22 26.08 7.40 33.03
CA ARG A 22 25.31 8.15 32.00
C ARG A 22 26.10 8.47 30.71
N ARG A 23 25.40 8.59 29.57
CA ARG A 23 25.59 9.60 28.49
C ARG A 23 24.44 9.55 27.46
N VAL A 24 23.84 10.71 27.18
CA VAL A 24 22.73 10.90 26.21
C VAL A 24 23.28 11.26 24.83
N VAL A 25 22.77 10.64 23.76
CA VAL A 25 22.85 11.18 22.39
C VAL A 25 21.44 11.18 21.81
N MET A 26 20.87 12.37 21.69
CA MET A 26 19.60 12.63 21.02
C MET A 26 19.89 12.96 19.55
N LEU A 27 19.26 12.27 18.61
CA LEU A 27 19.23 12.69 17.19
C LEU A 27 17.77 12.74 16.74
N LEU A 28 17.11 13.82 17.13
CA LEU A 28 15.90 14.32 16.49
C LEU A 28 16.34 15.22 15.34
N THR A 29 16.21 14.78 14.08
CA THR A 29 16.12 15.73 12.97
C THR A 29 14.66 16.09 12.75
N ALA A 30 14.18 17.01 13.58
CA ALA A 30 13.14 17.95 13.21
C ALA A 30 13.78 19.34 13.26
N GLY A 31 14.02 19.93 12.09
CA GLY A 31 14.53 21.30 11.99
C GLY A 31 13.53 22.30 12.55
N GLY A 32 14.00 23.13 13.48
CA GLY A 32 13.30 24.27 14.04
C GLY A 32 14.30 25.10 14.82
N GLY A 33 14.92 26.07 14.14
CA GLY A 33 15.84 27.03 14.73
C GLY A 33 15.12 27.94 15.72
N GLY A 34 15.78 28.21 16.84
CA GLY A 34 15.37 29.22 17.80
C GLY A 34 15.68 30.62 17.28
N GLY A 35 14.72 31.54 17.44
CA GLY A 35 14.92 32.98 17.31
C GLY A 35 15.18 33.62 18.67
N ALA A 36 16.04 34.63 18.68
CA ALA A 36 16.15 35.63 19.75
C ALA A 36 16.15 37.03 19.09
N GLY A 37 15.38 37.96 19.67
CA GLY A 37 15.61 39.41 19.54
C GLY A 37 14.59 40.24 18.76
N GLY A 38 13.63 40.83 19.49
CA GLY A 38 13.26 42.26 19.43
C GLY A 38 12.65 42.87 18.16
N GLY A 39 11.41 43.36 18.25
CA GLY A 39 10.86 44.35 17.32
C GLY A 39 9.33 44.44 17.30
N ARG A 40 8.75 45.35 18.11
CA ARG A 40 7.33 45.75 18.05
C ARG A 40 7.00 46.34 16.67
N ARG A 41 6.04 45.75 15.96
CA ARG A 41 5.13 46.46 15.03
C ARG A 41 3.74 45.85 15.11
N GLN A 42 2.75 46.68 15.40
CA GLN A 42 1.33 46.34 15.40
C GLN A 42 0.82 46.28 13.96
N THR A 43 0.11 45.21 13.60
CA THR A 43 -0.77 45.13 12.43
C THR A 43 -2.10 44.50 12.85
N PRO A 44 -3.23 44.92 12.26
CA PRO A 44 -4.58 44.61 12.76
C PRO A 44 -5.00 43.16 12.46
N PRO A 45 -6.03 42.62 13.16
CA PRO A 45 -6.36 41.20 13.09
C PRO A 45 -7.08 40.88 11.78
N LEU A 46 -6.44 40.07 10.93
CA LEU A 46 -7.11 39.40 9.82
C LEU A 46 -7.78 38.12 10.35
N ALA A 47 -9.05 37.95 9.98
CA ALA A 47 -9.93 36.86 10.41
C ALA A 47 -9.31 35.48 10.14
N GLN A 48 -9.38 34.61 11.15
CA GLN A 48 -8.95 33.21 11.04
C GLN A 48 -9.83 32.46 10.03
N PRO A 49 -9.27 31.66 9.10
CA PRO A 49 -10.07 30.76 8.29
C PRO A 49 -10.63 29.63 9.18
N SER A 50 -11.94 29.41 9.10
CA SER A 50 -12.66 28.34 9.79
C SER A 50 -11.97 26.99 9.58
N ALA A 51 -11.67 26.29 10.68
CA ALA A 51 -11.11 24.95 10.64
C ALA A 51 -12.02 24.00 9.82
N SER A 52 -11.43 23.19 8.95
CA SER A 52 -12.18 22.18 8.19
C SER A 52 -12.93 21.25 9.15
N PRO A 53 -14.23 20.98 8.94
CA PRO A 53 -15.04 20.07 9.79
C PRO A 53 -14.42 18.68 9.96
N TYR A 54 -13.61 18.25 8.98
CA TYR A 54 -12.84 17.01 9.02
C TYR A 54 -11.79 16.99 10.15
N ARG A 55 -11.14 18.13 10.42
CA ARG A 55 -10.10 18.27 11.44
C ARG A 55 -10.71 18.19 12.84
N GLU A 56 -11.87 18.81 13.04
CA GLU A 56 -12.60 18.76 14.31
C GLU A 56 -13.11 17.35 14.61
N ALA A 57 -13.69 16.66 13.64
CA ALA A 57 -14.19 15.29 13.85
C ALA A 57 -13.06 14.29 14.22
N LEU A 58 -11.91 14.38 13.54
CA LEU A 58 -10.74 13.53 13.83
C LEU A 58 -10.04 13.93 15.13
N GLU A 59 -10.00 15.22 15.48
CA GLU A 59 -9.50 15.67 16.77
C GLU A 59 -10.43 15.27 17.91
N LEU A 60 -11.75 15.34 17.74
CA LEU A 60 -12.74 14.88 18.71
C LEU A 60 -12.61 13.38 18.96
N GLN A 61 -12.53 12.58 17.89
CA GLN A 61 -12.33 11.14 17.99
C GLN A 61 -10.97 10.78 18.62
N ARG A 62 -9.91 11.57 18.37
CA ARG A 62 -8.62 11.38 19.04
C ARG A 62 -8.68 11.78 20.52
N ARG A 63 -9.40 12.86 20.86
CA ARG A 63 -9.58 13.36 22.24
C ARG A 63 -10.48 12.46 23.07
N SER A 64 -11.39 11.72 22.44
CA SER A 64 -12.25 10.75 23.12
C SER A 64 -11.55 9.42 23.45
N LEU A 65 -10.37 9.15 22.86
CA LEU A 65 -9.60 7.96 23.21
C LEU A 65 -8.99 8.11 24.61
N PRO A 66 -9.04 7.06 25.45
CA PRO A 66 -8.42 7.06 26.79
C PRO A 66 -6.93 7.47 26.77
N ILE A 67 -6.23 7.13 25.68
CA ILE A 67 -4.84 7.50 25.40
C ILE A 67 -4.61 9.00 25.45
N PHE A 68 -5.54 9.82 24.96
CA PHE A 68 -5.29 11.27 24.83
C PHE A 68 -5.13 11.94 26.19
N ARG A 69 -5.91 11.49 27.19
CA ARG A 69 -5.79 11.96 28.58
C ARG A 69 -4.49 11.50 29.23
N ALA A 70 -4.05 10.27 28.95
CA ALA A 70 -2.82 9.71 29.51
C ALA A 70 -1.54 10.13 28.75
N ARG A 71 -1.66 10.71 27.54
CA ARG A 71 -0.54 11.03 26.63
C ARG A 71 0.52 11.92 27.28
N GLY A 72 0.10 12.96 28.01
CA GLY A 72 1.03 13.89 28.66
C GLY A 72 1.87 13.21 29.75
N GLN A 73 1.22 12.41 30.59
CA GLN A 73 1.87 11.66 31.67
C GLN A 73 2.77 10.53 31.13
N LEU A 74 2.30 9.77 30.12
CA LEU A 74 3.08 8.74 29.45
C LEU A 74 4.32 9.31 28.76
N LEU A 75 4.19 10.43 28.04
CA LEU A 75 5.34 11.06 27.41
C LEU A 75 6.32 11.63 28.45
N ALA A 76 5.84 12.15 29.58
CA ALA A 76 6.69 12.60 30.68
C ALA A 76 7.43 11.43 31.35
N GLN A 77 6.75 10.30 31.58
CA GLN A 77 7.37 9.08 32.11
C GLN A 77 8.39 8.49 31.14
N LEU A 78 8.06 8.40 29.85
CA LEU A 78 8.96 7.92 28.81
C LEU A 78 10.21 8.80 28.65
N ARG A 79 10.09 10.11 28.90
CA ARG A 79 11.22 11.07 28.88
C ARG A 79 12.16 10.91 30.07
N ASN A 80 11.68 10.34 31.18
CA ASN A 80 12.47 10.10 32.38
C ASN A 80 13.16 8.73 32.39
N LEU A 81 12.97 7.90 31.35
CA LEU A 81 13.65 6.63 31.21
C LEU A 81 15.03 6.85 30.56
N ASP A 82 16.08 6.35 31.22
CA ASP A 82 17.46 6.51 30.76
C ASP A 82 17.69 5.87 29.37
N ASN A 83 16.89 4.85 29.00
CA ASN A 83 16.89 4.20 27.69
C ASN A 83 15.45 3.87 27.25
N ALA A 84 14.94 4.50 26.18
CA ALA A 84 13.63 4.18 25.63
C ALA A 84 13.67 4.12 24.08
N VAL A 85 13.24 2.99 23.50
CA VAL A 85 13.28 2.74 22.05
C VAL A 85 11.86 2.65 21.48
N LEU A 86 11.29 3.80 21.17
CA LEU A 86 10.01 3.94 20.49
C LEU A 86 10.03 3.35 19.07
N ILE A 87 9.71 2.07 18.92
CA ILE A 87 9.50 1.43 17.62
C ILE A 87 8.03 1.57 17.24
N GLY A 88 7.72 2.58 16.41
CA GLY A 88 6.46 2.63 15.70
C GLY A 88 6.40 1.51 14.66
N SER A 89 5.28 0.80 14.57
CA SER A 89 5.07 -0.14 13.46
C SER A 89 4.79 0.65 12.19
N SER A 90 5.82 0.90 11.38
CA SER A 90 5.63 1.20 9.96
C SER A 90 5.37 -0.11 9.22
N CYS A 91 4.15 -0.64 9.33
CA CYS A 91 3.68 -1.69 8.42
C CYS A 91 2.98 -0.99 7.25
N PHE A 92 3.77 -0.36 6.40
CA PHE A 92 3.40 -0.04 5.01
C PHE A 92 4.48 -0.68 4.16
N SER A 93 4.27 -1.95 3.84
CA SER A 93 4.94 -2.65 2.76
C SER A 93 3.83 -3.49 2.13
N ARG A 94 3.31 -3.04 0.98
CA ARG A 94 2.34 -3.83 0.21
C ARG A 94 3.07 -5.04 -0.39
N HIS A 95 2.45 -6.20 -0.20
CA HIS A 95 2.72 -7.54 -0.74
C HIS A 95 3.92 -8.39 -0.23
N PRO A 96 3.66 -9.68 0.08
CA PRO A 96 4.65 -10.74 0.19
C PRO A 96 4.85 -11.43 -1.18
N GLY A 97 6.09 -11.68 -1.59
CA GLY A 97 6.35 -12.44 -2.82
C GLY A 97 7.83 -12.68 -3.09
N VAL A 98 8.25 -13.92 -2.85
CA VAL A 98 9.48 -14.61 -3.30
C VAL A 98 10.80 -14.29 -2.56
N PRO A 99 11.39 -15.27 -1.85
CA PRO A 99 12.78 -15.21 -1.40
C PRO A 99 13.70 -15.46 -2.60
N HIS A 100 14.47 -14.46 -3.00
CA HIS A 100 15.57 -14.67 -3.94
C HIS A 100 16.78 -15.23 -3.17
N TRP A 101 16.95 -16.54 -3.23
CA TRP A 101 18.23 -17.19 -3.01
C TRP A 101 18.99 -17.18 -4.33
N SER A 102 20.12 -16.49 -4.36
CA SER A 102 21.17 -16.70 -5.36
C SER A 102 22.49 -16.90 -4.63
N GLY A 103 22.88 -18.17 -4.48
CA GLY A 103 24.30 -18.53 -4.39
C GLY A 103 24.93 -18.42 -5.78
N GLY A 104 26.23 -18.31 -5.96
CA GLY A 104 27.33 -18.02 -5.05
C GLY A 104 28.50 -17.54 -5.91
N ASP A 105 29.61 -17.14 -5.27
CA ASP A 105 30.91 -17.62 -5.70
C ASP A 105 31.99 -17.29 -4.67
N ARG A 106 32.85 -18.28 -4.42
CA ARG A 106 34.08 -18.14 -3.65
C ARG A 106 35.14 -17.54 -4.56
N SER A 107 35.64 -16.36 -4.22
CA SER A 107 37.05 -16.00 -4.50
C SER A 107 37.40 -14.66 -3.83
N ASN A 108 38.64 -14.61 -3.34
CA ASN A 108 39.39 -13.46 -2.81
C ASN A 108 39.16 -13.05 -1.35
N GLU A 109 39.85 -13.81 -0.50
CA GLU A 109 40.15 -13.58 0.90
C GLU A 109 41.28 -12.53 1.12
N GLN A 110 41.46 -11.55 0.22
CA GLN A 110 42.59 -10.61 0.29
C GLN A 110 42.26 -9.10 0.23
N ASP A 111 41.00 -8.69 0.07
CA ASP A 111 40.65 -7.24 0.06
C ASP A 111 40.18 -6.68 1.42
N LEU A 112 40.39 -7.41 2.51
CA LEU A 112 39.86 -7.08 3.84
C LEU A 112 40.65 -6.02 4.65
N GLN A 113 41.61 -5.29 4.06
CA GLN A 113 42.49 -4.40 4.83
C GLN A 113 42.62 -2.94 4.37
N ARG A 114 41.89 -2.46 3.36
CA ARG A 114 42.05 -1.06 2.90
C ARG A 114 40.75 -0.29 2.65
N HIS A 115 39.89 -0.14 3.65
CA HIS A 115 38.92 0.99 3.73
C HIS A 115 38.42 1.18 5.18
N ARG A 116 39.31 1.58 6.10
CA ARG A 116 38.93 2.19 7.39
C ARG A 116 38.84 3.71 7.20
N LYS A 117 37.66 4.24 6.87
CA LYS A 117 37.19 5.62 7.14
C LYS A 117 35.81 5.88 6.50
N ALA A 118 34.76 5.32 7.12
CA ALA A 118 33.37 5.81 7.16
C ALA A 118 32.52 4.69 7.80
N PRO A 119 31.78 4.93 8.89
CA PRO A 119 30.93 3.88 9.45
C PRO A 119 29.77 3.58 8.48
N PRO A 120 29.44 2.30 8.27
CA PRO A 120 28.33 1.92 7.42
C PRO A 120 27.01 2.32 8.09
N ARG A 121 26.15 3.03 7.36
CA ARG A 121 24.82 3.48 7.82
C ARG A 121 23.80 2.34 7.75
N TRP A 122 24.10 1.26 8.47
CA TRP A 122 23.11 0.34 8.99
C TRP A 122 22.86 0.75 10.44
N LEU A 123 21.60 0.89 10.85
CA LEU A 123 21.27 1.01 12.27
C LEU A 123 20.57 -0.28 12.74
N PRO A 124 21.27 -1.42 12.86
CA PRO A 124 21.12 -2.23 14.04
C PRO A 124 21.91 -1.50 15.12
N PHE A 125 21.24 -0.69 15.94
CA PHE A 125 21.92 -0.11 17.08
C PHE A 125 22.30 -1.26 18.02
N ASN A 126 23.59 -1.38 18.33
CA ASN A 126 24.10 -2.24 19.39
C ASN A 126 23.23 -2.10 20.63
N ALA A 127 22.57 -3.19 21.01
CA ALA A 127 21.69 -3.22 22.15
C ALA A 127 22.48 -3.37 23.47
N ARG A 128 22.07 -2.56 24.46
CA ARG A 128 22.32 -2.68 25.91
C ARG A 128 21.09 -2.10 26.65
N PRO A 129 20.87 -2.41 27.94
CA PRO A 129 19.63 -3.03 28.39
C PRO A 129 18.48 -2.04 28.66
N SER A 130 17.27 -2.59 28.66
CA SER A 130 15.94 -1.97 28.74
C SER A 130 15.42 -1.32 27.44
N SER A 131 14.80 -2.15 26.59
CA SER A 131 14.09 -1.68 25.39
C SER A 131 12.62 -1.36 25.72
N VAL A 132 12.26 -0.08 25.76
CA VAL A 132 10.87 0.38 25.97
C VAL A 132 10.15 0.46 24.63
N ARG A 133 9.11 -0.36 24.40
CA ARG A 133 8.34 -0.35 23.14
C ARG A 133 6.88 0.03 23.36
N LEU A 134 6.35 0.85 22.45
CA LEU A 134 4.94 1.23 22.38
C LEU A 134 4.25 0.51 21.21
N PRO A 135 3.53 -0.60 21.43
CA PRO A 135 2.68 -1.21 20.42
C PRO A 135 1.53 -0.29 20.01
N ALA A 136 1.37 -0.07 18.71
CA ALA A 136 0.18 0.59 18.15
C ALA A 136 -1.08 -0.25 18.42
N LEU A 137 -2.17 0.39 18.85
CA LEU A 137 -3.51 -0.22 19.02
C LEU A 137 -4.03 -0.92 17.75
N PHE A 138 -3.60 -0.41 16.60
CA PHE A 138 -4.10 -0.82 15.30
C PHE A 138 -2.98 -1.29 14.37
N ALA A 139 -3.33 -2.19 13.46
CA ALA A 139 -2.52 -2.62 12.34
C ALA A 139 -3.28 -2.35 11.04
N ALA A 140 -2.57 -1.98 9.97
CA ALA A 140 -3.15 -1.98 8.64
C ALA A 140 -3.34 -3.44 8.20
N ALA A 141 -4.54 -3.77 7.74
CA ALA A 141 -4.85 -5.08 7.18
C ALA A 141 -5.59 -4.88 5.86
N SER A 142 -5.22 -5.66 4.86
CA SER A 142 -6.10 -5.87 3.72
C SER A 142 -7.30 -6.69 4.16
N SER A 143 -8.48 -6.20 3.79
CA SER A 143 -9.73 -6.90 3.96
C SER A 143 -10.56 -6.68 2.71
N LEU A 144 -11.18 -7.73 2.21
CA LEU A 144 -12.31 -7.58 1.29
C LEU A 144 -13.37 -6.68 1.93
N SER A 145 -14.00 -5.82 1.13
CA SER A 145 -15.05 -4.93 1.62
C SER A 145 -16.20 -5.75 2.25
N ARG A 146 -16.37 -5.70 3.57
CA ARG A 146 -17.53 -6.32 4.26
C ARG A 146 -18.70 -5.33 4.39
N GLY A 147 -19.08 -4.69 3.29
CA GLY A 147 -20.23 -3.76 3.23
C GLY A 147 -21.52 -4.45 2.74
N PRO A 148 -22.69 -3.79 2.77
CA PRO A 148 -24.00 -4.41 2.49
C PRO A 148 -24.19 -4.97 1.07
N LYS A 149 -23.21 -4.79 0.19
CA LYS A 149 -23.10 -5.40 -1.14
C LYS A 149 -21.61 -5.74 -1.32
N ASP A 150 -21.28 -7.02 -1.36
CA ASP A 150 -19.91 -7.53 -1.53
C ASP A 150 -19.29 -6.98 -2.82
N SER A 151 -18.54 -5.89 -2.73
CA SER A 151 -17.94 -5.26 -3.91
C SER A 151 -16.78 -6.06 -4.50
N GLY A 152 -16.36 -7.17 -3.86
CA GLY A 152 -15.22 -7.99 -4.26
C GLY A 152 -13.86 -7.26 -4.22
N LEU A 153 -13.85 -5.98 -3.84
CA LEU A 153 -12.67 -5.13 -3.87
C LEU A 153 -11.91 -5.17 -2.53
N GLU A 154 -10.59 -5.20 -2.65
CA GLU A 154 -9.67 -5.19 -1.52
C GLU A 154 -9.55 -3.78 -0.95
N VAL A 155 -9.88 -3.65 0.34
CA VAL A 155 -9.84 -2.40 1.09
C VAL A 155 -8.75 -2.51 2.15
N LEU A 156 -7.82 -1.57 2.14
CA LEU A 156 -6.87 -1.41 3.24
C LEU A 156 -7.53 -0.65 4.37
N ALA A 157 -7.83 -1.37 5.45
CA ALA A 157 -8.46 -0.82 6.65
C ALA A 157 -7.53 -0.90 7.86
N VAL A 158 -7.68 0.04 8.77
CA VAL A 158 -7.00 0.04 10.07
C VAL A 158 -7.82 -0.83 11.03
N GLN A 159 -7.27 -1.98 11.43
CA GLN A 159 -7.94 -2.95 12.30
C GLN A 159 -7.25 -3.08 13.66
N ARG A 160 -8.01 -3.49 14.69
CA ARG A 160 -7.45 -3.78 16.02
C ARG A 160 -6.53 -4.99 15.95
N VAL A 161 -5.49 -5.01 16.79
CA VAL A 161 -4.57 -6.16 16.88
C VAL A 161 -5.19 -7.33 17.64
N SER A 162 -4.79 -8.57 17.33
CA SER A 162 -5.19 -9.75 18.12
C SER A 162 -4.38 -9.88 19.42
N LYS A 163 -4.87 -10.69 20.36
CA LYS A 163 -4.16 -11.04 21.60
C LYS A 163 -2.79 -11.64 21.28
N THR A 164 -2.70 -12.57 20.32
CA THR A 164 -1.42 -13.16 19.89
C THR A 164 -0.44 -12.10 19.36
N GLN A 165 -0.91 -11.14 18.56
CA GLN A 165 -0.06 -10.05 18.06
C GLN A 165 0.43 -9.13 19.20
N ALA A 166 -0.44 -8.79 20.15
CA ALA A 166 -0.09 -8.02 21.32
C ALA A 166 0.95 -8.74 22.20
N TRP A 167 0.79 -10.05 22.40
CA TRP A 167 1.77 -10.89 23.09
C TRP A 167 3.10 -10.97 22.35
N GLN A 168 3.08 -11.16 21.03
CA GLN A 168 4.31 -11.18 20.23
C GLN A 168 5.09 -9.85 20.34
N ARG A 169 4.38 -8.71 20.35
CA ARG A 169 4.99 -7.38 20.55
C ARG A 169 5.59 -7.22 21.95
N THR A 170 4.92 -7.76 22.96
CA THR A 170 5.43 -7.80 24.34
C THR A 170 6.69 -8.66 24.44
N GLY A 171 6.67 -9.85 23.84
CA GLY A 171 7.82 -10.77 23.80
C GLY A 171 9.04 -10.20 23.08
N ARG A 172 8.87 -9.23 22.17
CA ARG A 172 10.01 -8.52 21.57
C ARG A 172 10.81 -7.74 22.61
N ALA A 173 10.16 -7.15 23.61
CA ALA A 173 10.80 -6.33 24.64
C ALA A 173 11.79 -7.13 25.52
N GLY A 174 11.54 -8.42 25.71
CA GLY A 174 12.36 -9.33 26.52
C GLY A 174 13.36 -10.19 25.75
N ARG A 175 13.77 -9.81 24.54
CA ARG A 175 14.65 -10.65 23.69
C ARG A 175 16.12 -10.65 24.11
N GLU A 176 16.59 -9.58 24.72
CA GLU A 176 18.01 -9.40 25.07
C GLU A 176 18.20 -9.29 26.58
N ASP A 177 17.28 -8.59 27.25
CA ASP A 177 17.26 -8.43 28.71
C ASP A 177 15.81 -8.18 29.16
N SER A 178 15.57 -8.15 30.46
CA SER A 178 14.34 -7.64 31.07
C SER A 178 13.91 -6.32 30.43
N GLY A 179 12.67 -6.29 29.96
CA GLY A 179 12.12 -5.17 29.20
C GLY A 179 10.66 -4.92 29.55
N ILE A 180 10.24 -3.67 29.42
CA ILE A 180 8.88 -3.22 29.77
C ILE A 180 8.14 -2.84 28.49
N CYS A 181 6.92 -3.36 28.33
CA CYS A 181 6.04 -3.08 27.20
C CYS A 181 4.85 -2.24 27.69
N TYR A 182 4.72 -1.01 27.18
CA TYR A 182 3.61 -0.13 27.54
C TYR A 182 2.47 -0.30 26.53
N ARG A 183 1.39 -0.95 26.94
CA ARG A 183 0.19 -1.11 26.09
C ARG A 183 -0.70 0.10 26.26
N LEU A 184 -1.04 0.75 25.15
CA LEU A 184 -1.90 1.94 25.14
C LEU A 184 -3.39 1.56 25.08
N TYR A 185 -3.82 0.61 25.90
CA TYR A 185 -5.22 0.18 26.01
C TYR A 185 -5.45 -0.40 27.41
N THR A 186 -6.70 -0.38 27.83
CA THR A 186 -7.10 -0.95 29.13
C THR A 186 -7.06 -2.48 29.10
N GLU A 187 -7.00 -3.11 30.27
CA GLU A 187 -7.07 -4.56 30.39
C GLU A 187 -8.41 -5.10 29.90
N ASP A 188 -9.51 -4.44 30.24
CA ASP A 188 -10.86 -4.75 29.74
C ASP A 188 -10.95 -4.70 28.19
N GLU A 189 -10.27 -3.74 27.56
CA GLU A 189 -10.21 -3.68 26.09
C GLU A 189 -9.38 -4.82 25.51
N PHE A 190 -8.29 -5.20 26.17
CA PHE A 190 -7.45 -6.33 25.77
C PHE A 190 -8.22 -7.66 25.82
N GLU A 191 -9.06 -7.85 26.83
CA GLU A 191 -9.91 -9.03 26.95
C GLU A 191 -10.89 -9.18 25.79
N LYS A 192 -11.38 -8.06 25.25
CA LYS A 192 -12.27 -8.00 24.08
C LYS A 192 -11.57 -8.27 22.75
N PHE A 193 -10.23 -8.35 22.70
CA PHE A 193 -9.51 -8.62 21.45
C PHE A 193 -9.68 -10.07 21.01
N GLU A 194 -9.67 -10.27 19.69
CA GLU A 194 -9.66 -11.61 19.10
C GLU A 194 -8.43 -12.39 19.56
N LYS A 195 -8.59 -13.69 19.83
CA LYS A 195 -7.49 -14.54 20.31
C LYS A 195 -6.37 -14.63 19.26
N MET A 196 -6.72 -14.95 18.01
CA MET A 196 -5.80 -15.10 16.89
C MET A 196 -6.24 -14.20 15.73
N THR A 197 -5.29 -13.85 14.87
CA THR A 197 -5.63 -13.15 13.62
C THR A 197 -6.22 -14.12 12.61
N VAL A 198 -7.26 -13.68 11.91
CA VAL A 198 -7.79 -14.39 10.74
C VAL A 198 -6.67 -14.58 9.69
N PRO A 199 -6.52 -15.78 9.10
CA PRO A 199 -5.56 -16.04 8.02
C PRO A 199 -5.69 -15.06 6.85
N GLU A 200 -4.59 -14.83 6.13
CA GLU A 200 -4.55 -13.91 4.99
C GLU A 200 -5.39 -14.42 3.80
N ILE A 201 -5.34 -15.73 3.53
CA ILE A 201 -6.12 -16.38 2.47
C ILE A 201 -7.65 -16.19 2.64
N GLN A 202 -8.12 -15.95 3.86
CA GLN A 202 -9.54 -15.70 4.14
C GLN A 202 -9.94 -14.22 4.03
N ARG A 203 -8.97 -13.32 3.83
CA ARG A 203 -9.19 -11.86 3.88
C ARG A 203 -8.80 -11.11 2.61
N CYS A 204 -7.97 -11.69 1.76
CA CYS A 204 -7.43 -11.05 0.56
C CYS A 204 -8.12 -11.54 -0.71
N ASN A 205 -7.96 -10.79 -1.80
CA ASN A 205 -8.41 -11.23 -3.11
C ASN A 205 -7.60 -12.45 -3.57
N LEU A 206 -8.29 -13.51 -3.96
CA LEU A 206 -7.69 -14.79 -4.34
C LEU A 206 -7.33 -14.90 -5.82
N ALA A 207 -7.65 -13.91 -6.67
CA ALA A 207 -7.45 -14.00 -8.12
C ALA A 207 -6.00 -14.34 -8.50
N SER A 208 -5.00 -13.75 -7.84
CA SER A 208 -3.59 -14.10 -8.09
C SER A 208 -3.25 -15.51 -7.63
N VAL A 209 -3.81 -15.98 -6.51
CA VAL A 209 -3.54 -17.32 -5.97
C VAL A 209 -4.16 -18.39 -6.87
N ILE A 210 -5.42 -18.20 -7.29
CA ILE A 210 -6.13 -19.11 -8.19
C ILE A 210 -5.41 -19.20 -9.54
N LEU A 211 -4.98 -18.07 -10.10
CA LEU A 211 -4.21 -18.05 -11.34
C LEU A 211 -2.94 -18.92 -11.25
N GLN A 212 -2.21 -18.84 -10.13
CA GLN A 212 -1.00 -19.64 -9.90
C GLN A 212 -1.32 -21.12 -9.66
N LEU A 213 -2.38 -21.44 -8.91
CA LEU A 213 -2.82 -22.84 -8.71
C LEU A 213 -3.17 -23.52 -10.04
N LEU A 214 -3.90 -22.81 -10.91
CA LEU A 214 -4.23 -23.30 -12.25
C LEU A 214 -3.00 -23.40 -13.15
N ALA A 215 -2.02 -22.50 -13.01
CA ALA A 215 -0.75 -22.58 -13.73
C ALA A 215 0.07 -23.82 -13.32
N MET A 216 -0.05 -24.26 -12.07
CA MET A 216 0.51 -25.53 -11.57
C MET A 216 -0.31 -26.77 -11.97
N LYS A 217 -1.37 -26.60 -12.79
CA LYS A 217 -2.27 -27.67 -13.25
C LYS A 217 -3.00 -28.40 -12.12
N VAL A 218 -3.38 -27.68 -11.06
CA VAL A 218 -4.29 -28.22 -10.05
C VAL A 218 -5.68 -28.37 -10.68
N PRO A 219 -6.29 -29.57 -10.69
CA PRO A 219 -7.50 -29.85 -11.46
C PRO A 219 -8.75 -29.19 -10.89
N ASN A 220 -8.84 -29.05 -9.55
CA ASN A 220 -10.00 -28.43 -8.92
C ASN A 220 -9.57 -27.57 -7.73
N VAL A 221 -9.78 -26.26 -7.86
CA VAL A 221 -9.42 -25.25 -6.87
C VAL A 221 -10.37 -25.26 -5.67
N LEU A 222 -11.64 -25.62 -5.87
CA LEU A 222 -12.64 -25.69 -4.80
C LEU A 222 -12.37 -26.84 -3.83
N THR A 223 -11.88 -27.96 -4.34
CA THR A 223 -11.55 -29.14 -3.53
C THR A 223 -10.10 -29.15 -3.03
N PHE A 224 -9.32 -28.12 -3.32
CA PHE A 224 -7.93 -28.05 -2.91
C PHE A 224 -7.80 -27.99 -1.37
N ASP A 225 -6.85 -28.74 -0.82
CA ASP A 225 -6.71 -28.89 0.62
C ASP A 225 -5.90 -27.74 1.25
N PHE A 226 -6.54 -26.58 1.40
CA PHE A 226 -5.94 -25.45 2.11
C PHE A 226 -5.91 -25.70 3.63
N MET A 227 -4.77 -25.39 4.27
CA MET A 227 -4.62 -25.41 5.74
C MET A 227 -5.69 -24.55 6.45
N SER A 228 -6.11 -23.45 5.83
CA SER A 228 -7.24 -22.64 6.27
C SER A 228 -8.06 -22.28 5.04
N LYS A 229 -9.16 -22.99 4.82
CA LYS A 229 -9.97 -22.84 3.61
C LYS A 229 -10.61 -21.44 3.53
N PRO A 230 -10.49 -20.74 2.40
CA PRO A 230 -11.27 -19.52 2.16
C PRO A 230 -12.76 -19.83 1.98
N SER A 231 -13.62 -18.82 2.08
CA SER A 231 -15.05 -18.95 1.77
C SER A 231 -15.23 -19.36 0.29
N PRO A 232 -16.15 -20.28 -0.05
CA PRO A 232 -16.50 -20.59 -1.43
C PRO A 232 -16.78 -19.33 -2.26
N ASP A 233 -17.52 -18.37 -1.70
CA ASP A 233 -17.86 -17.11 -2.38
C ASP A 233 -16.63 -16.31 -2.82
N HIS A 234 -15.54 -16.33 -2.02
CA HIS A 234 -14.29 -15.65 -2.38
C HIS A 234 -13.56 -16.37 -3.52
N ILE A 235 -13.64 -17.70 -3.56
CA ILE A 235 -13.06 -18.50 -4.65
C ILE A 235 -13.83 -18.23 -5.94
N GLU A 236 -15.17 -18.28 -5.88
CA GLU A 236 -16.05 -18.01 -7.01
C GLU A 236 -15.91 -16.58 -7.53
N ALA A 237 -15.85 -15.58 -6.66
CA ALA A 237 -15.60 -14.19 -7.05
C ALA A 237 -14.25 -14.02 -7.77
N ALA A 238 -13.20 -14.69 -7.30
CA ALA A 238 -11.89 -14.67 -7.94
C ALA A 238 -11.87 -15.41 -9.29
N ILE A 239 -12.59 -16.53 -9.41
CA ILE A 239 -12.78 -17.23 -10.70
C ILE A 239 -13.54 -16.33 -11.68
N ALA A 240 -14.64 -15.71 -11.26
CA ALA A 240 -15.41 -14.78 -12.07
C ALA A 240 -14.57 -13.58 -12.53
N GLN A 241 -13.72 -13.03 -11.65
CA GLN A 241 -12.80 -11.96 -12.02
C GLN A 241 -11.79 -12.41 -13.10
N LEU A 242 -11.23 -13.61 -12.97
CA LEU A 242 -10.28 -14.15 -13.95
C LEU A 242 -10.94 -14.49 -15.30
N ASP A 243 -12.19 -14.97 -15.26
CA ASP A 243 -13.02 -15.20 -16.44
C ASP A 243 -13.29 -13.89 -17.19
N LEU A 244 -13.66 -12.82 -16.48
CA LEU A 244 -13.82 -11.47 -17.05
C LEU A 244 -12.52 -10.91 -17.68
N LEU A 245 -11.35 -11.29 -17.14
CA LEU A 245 -10.05 -10.93 -17.74
C LEU A 245 -9.70 -11.79 -18.97
N GLY A 246 -10.49 -12.82 -19.29
CA GLY A 246 -10.24 -13.80 -20.34
C GLY A 246 -9.04 -14.71 -20.03
N ALA A 247 -8.74 -14.92 -18.73
CA ALA A 247 -7.65 -15.77 -18.29
C ALA A 247 -8.05 -17.25 -18.20
N LEU A 248 -9.35 -17.54 -18.08
CA LEU A 248 -9.90 -18.88 -17.89
C LEU A 248 -10.76 -19.31 -19.09
N GLU A 249 -10.84 -20.62 -19.27
CA GLU A 249 -11.75 -21.28 -20.20
C GLU A 249 -12.37 -22.49 -19.51
N HIS A 250 -13.68 -22.67 -19.69
CA HIS A 250 -14.43 -23.80 -19.16
C HIS A 250 -14.42 -24.91 -20.20
N LYS A 251 -13.69 -25.99 -19.93
CA LYS A 251 -13.61 -27.16 -20.81
C LYS A 251 -13.95 -28.41 -20.03
N ASP A 252 -14.96 -29.15 -20.48
CA ASP A 252 -15.38 -30.43 -19.87
C ASP A 252 -15.61 -30.33 -18.35
N ASP A 253 -16.31 -29.27 -17.91
CA ASP A 253 -16.55 -28.91 -16.50
C ASP A 253 -15.27 -28.65 -15.66
N GLN A 254 -14.12 -28.46 -16.31
CA GLN A 254 -12.86 -28.08 -15.66
C GLN A 254 -12.42 -26.66 -16.04
N LEU A 255 -11.84 -25.97 -15.07
CA LEU A 255 -11.24 -24.65 -15.26
C LEU A 255 -9.82 -24.81 -15.82
N THR A 256 -9.60 -24.30 -17.02
CA THR A 256 -8.28 -24.33 -17.67
C THR A 256 -7.80 -22.93 -18.01
N LEU A 257 -6.47 -22.73 -18.06
CA LEU A 257 -5.90 -21.44 -18.42
C LEU A 257 -5.87 -21.23 -19.93
N THR A 258 -6.38 -20.08 -20.38
CA THR A 258 -6.23 -19.64 -21.78
C THR A 258 -4.75 -19.35 -22.10
N PRO A 259 -4.38 -19.19 -23.38
CA PRO A 259 -3.05 -18.70 -23.74
C PRO A 259 -2.72 -17.34 -23.09
N ILE A 260 -3.72 -16.47 -22.91
CA ILE A 260 -3.55 -15.20 -22.20
C ILE A 260 -3.36 -15.44 -20.70
N GLY A 261 -4.17 -16.30 -20.07
CA GLY A 261 -4.04 -16.66 -18.66
C GLY A 261 -2.66 -17.23 -18.32
N ARG A 262 -2.11 -18.09 -19.19
CA ARG A 262 -0.74 -18.62 -19.04
C ARG A 262 0.32 -17.52 -19.10
N LYS A 263 0.17 -16.55 -20.00
CA LYS A 263 1.07 -15.38 -20.06
C LYS A 263 0.92 -14.49 -18.82
N MET A 264 -0.30 -14.30 -18.32
CA MET A 264 -0.56 -13.53 -17.11
C MET A 264 0.12 -14.15 -15.88
N ALA A 265 0.07 -15.47 -15.74
CA ALA A 265 0.65 -16.19 -14.60
C ALA A 265 2.18 -16.06 -14.48
N ALA A 266 2.87 -15.71 -15.57
CA ALA A 266 4.32 -15.52 -15.56
C ALA A 266 4.75 -14.13 -15.04
N PHE A 267 3.82 -13.19 -14.84
CA PHE A 267 4.13 -11.91 -14.19
C PHE A 267 3.92 -12.02 -12.66
N PRO A 268 4.84 -11.51 -11.83
CA PRO A 268 4.68 -11.44 -10.38
C PRO A 268 3.81 -10.24 -9.98
N LEU A 269 2.62 -10.13 -10.57
CA LEU A 269 1.70 -8.99 -10.42
C LEU A 269 0.27 -9.49 -10.24
N GLU A 270 -0.61 -8.59 -9.77
CA GLU A 270 -2.05 -8.85 -9.83
C GLU A 270 -2.50 -9.11 -11.28
N PRO A 271 -3.46 -10.04 -11.50
CA PRO A 271 -3.93 -10.41 -12.84
C PRO A 271 -4.33 -9.23 -13.72
N ARG A 272 -4.97 -8.20 -13.14
CA ARG A 272 -5.37 -6.99 -13.88
C ARG A 272 -4.18 -6.22 -14.46
N PHE A 273 -3.09 -6.06 -13.72
CA PHE A 273 -1.89 -5.37 -14.22
C PHE A 273 -1.13 -6.22 -15.23
N ALA A 274 -1.08 -7.54 -15.02
CA ALA A 274 -0.54 -8.46 -16.01
C ALA A 274 -1.33 -8.36 -17.33
N LYS A 275 -2.66 -8.27 -17.26
CA LYS A 275 -3.52 -8.03 -18.42
C LYS A 275 -3.24 -6.68 -19.08
N THR A 276 -3.04 -5.60 -18.31
CA THR A 276 -2.67 -4.26 -18.84
C THR A 276 -1.38 -4.33 -19.66
N ILE A 277 -0.33 -4.98 -19.13
CA ILE A 277 0.94 -5.16 -19.84
C ILE A 277 0.74 -5.99 -21.12
N LEU A 278 -0.03 -7.08 -21.06
CA LEU A 278 -0.28 -7.90 -22.25
C LEU A 278 -1.06 -7.16 -23.35
N LEU A 279 -1.99 -6.27 -22.97
CA LEU A 279 -2.77 -5.48 -23.90
C LEU A 279 -2.00 -4.28 -24.47
N SER A 280 -0.97 -3.77 -23.78
CA SER A 280 -0.26 -2.56 -24.21
C SER A 280 0.41 -2.70 -25.58
N SER A 281 0.77 -3.91 -25.99
CA SER A 281 1.30 -4.18 -27.33
C SER A 281 0.30 -3.88 -28.44
N LYS A 282 -1.02 -4.04 -28.19
CA LYS A 282 -2.07 -3.72 -29.17
C LYS A 282 -2.27 -2.21 -29.34
N PHE A 283 -2.00 -1.44 -28.29
CA PHE A 283 -2.12 0.02 -28.26
C PHE A 283 -0.77 0.73 -28.43
N HIS A 284 0.29 0.01 -28.83
CA HIS A 284 1.62 0.57 -29.06
C HIS A 284 2.21 1.40 -27.89
N CYS A 285 1.84 1.11 -26.64
CA CYS A 285 2.19 1.91 -25.45
C CYS A 285 2.90 1.11 -24.33
N THR A 286 3.55 0.00 -24.67
CA THR A 286 4.19 -0.93 -23.72
C THR A 286 5.23 -0.24 -22.82
N GLU A 287 6.05 0.67 -23.35
CA GLU A 287 7.07 1.37 -22.56
C GLU A 287 6.46 2.25 -21.45
N GLU A 288 5.36 2.94 -21.75
CA GLU A 288 4.62 3.76 -20.78
C GLU A 288 3.91 2.90 -19.74
N ILE A 289 3.21 1.85 -20.18
CA ILE A 289 2.48 0.94 -19.29
C ILE A 289 3.41 0.21 -18.33
N LEU A 290 4.55 -0.29 -18.79
CA LEU A 290 5.56 -0.90 -17.91
C LEU A 290 6.01 0.07 -16.82
N THR A 291 6.17 1.34 -17.19
CA THR A 291 6.58 2.38 -16.25
C THR A 291 5.48 2.69 -15.23
N ILE A 292 4.23 2.84 -15.68
CA ILE A 292 3.08 3.10 -14.81
C ILE A 292 2.86 1.94 -13.84
N VAL A 293 2.84 0.70 -14.33
CA VAL A 293 2.64 -0.48 -13.49
C VAL A 293 3.76 -0.60 -12.45
N SER A 294 5.03 -0.38 -12.82
CA SER A 294 6.13 -0.37 -11.85
C SER A 294 5.98 0.72 -10.78
N LEU A 295 5.49 1.90 -11.14
CA LEU A 295 5.22 2.99 -10.19
C LEU A 295 4.09 2.65 -9.22
N LEU A 296 3.08 1.91 -9.67
CA LEU A 296 1.95 1.47 -8.84
C LEU A 296 2.29 0.29 -7.92
N SER A 297 3.24 -0.56 -8.32
CA SER A 297 3.67 -1.73 -7.56
C SER A 297 4.60 -1.41 -6.39
N VAL A 298 5.22 -0.23 -6.38
CA VAL A 298 6.13 0.22 -5.31
C VAL A 298 5.39 1.12 -4.32
N ASP A 299 5.82 1.12 -3.06
CA ASP A 299 5.32 2.07 -2.06
C ASP A 299 5.44 3.52 -2.55
N SER A 300 4.56 4.39 -2.05
CA SER A 300 4.38 5.76 -2.57
C SER A 300 5.71 6.47 -2.87
N VAL A 301 5.93 6.76 -4.16
CA VAL A 301 7.11 7.49 -4.66
C VAL A 301 7.04 8.98 -4.32
N LEU A 302 5.87 9.47 -3.93
CA LEU A 302 5.59 10.87 -3.64
C LEU A 302 5.55 11.11 -2.13
N TYR A 303 6.36 12.05 -1.65
CA TYR A 303 6.37 12.45 -0.25
C TYR A 303 5.46 13.66 -0.02
N ASN A 304 4.51 13.56 0.90
CA ASN A 304 3.50 14.60 1.16
C ASN A 304 3.54 15.08 2.62
N PRO A 305 4.51 15.92 3.01
CA PRO A 305 4.60 16.47 4.35
C PRO A 305 3.38 17.38 4.65
N PRO A 306 2.59 17.11 5.71
CA PRO A 306 1.41 17.91 6.03
C PRO A 306 1.72 19.40 6.31
N ALA A 307 2.92 19.71 6.81
CA ALA A 307 3.34 21.07 7.13
C ALA A 307 3.71 21.92 5.89
N ARG A 308 4.01 21.28 4.74
CA ARG A 308 4.52 21.94 3.53
C ARG A 308 3.65 21.61 2.31
N ARG A 309 2.33 21.50 2.51
CA ARG A 309 1.39 21.08 1.46
C ARG A 309 1.39 22.04 0.27
N ASP A 310 1.36 23.34 0.52
CA ASP A 310 1.28 24.35 -0.54
C ASP A 310 2.55 24.37 -1.39
N GLU A 311 3.72 24.21 -0.76
CA GLU A 311 5.01 24.06 -1.43
C GLU A 311 5.06 22.79 -2.30
N VAL A 312 4.58 21.66 -1.77
CA VAL A 312 4.50 20.40 -2.53
C VAL A 312 3.60 20.56 -3.75
N GLN A 313 2.44 21.19 -3.59
CA GLN A 313 1.53 21.45 -4.69
C GLN A 313 2.13 22.39 -5.73
N SER A 314 2.78 23.49 -5.30
CA SER A 314 3.40 24.44 -6.23
C SER A 314 4.52 23.80 -7.05
N VAL A 315 5.38 22.99 -6.42
CA VAL A 315 6.46 22.31 -7.14
C VAL A 315 5.93 21.26 -8.10
N ARG A 316 4.84 20.56 -7.73
CA ARG A 316 4.27 19.49 -8.56
C ARG A 316 3.45 19.98 -9.74
N LYS A 317 2.97 21.23 -9.75
CA LYS A 317 2.19 21.81 -10.86
C LYS A 317 2.81 21.55 -12.23
N LYS A 318 4.15 21.58 -12.33
CA LYS A 318 4.88 21.34 -13.59
C LYS A 318 4.81 19.91 -14.13
N PHE A 319 4.39 18.94 -13.32
CA PHE A 319 4.25 17.53 -13.73
C PHE A 319 2.80 17.10 -13.92
N ILE A 320 1.84 17.91 -13.44
CA ILE A 320 0.42 17.59 -13.47
C ILE A 320 -0.03 17.42 -14.91
N SER A 321 -0.77 16.34 -15.13
CA SER A 321 -1.51 16.11 -16.36
C SER A 321 -3.01 16.20 -16.09
N SER A 322 -3.76 16.85 -16.98
CA SER A 322 -5.23 16.84 -17.00
C SER A 322 -5.80 15.42 -17.14
N GLU A 323 -5.01 14.53 -17.72
CA GLU A 323 -5.38 13.14 -18.01
C GLU A 323 -5.43 12.24 -16.76
N GLY A 324 -4.81 12.67 -15.66
CA GLY A 324 -4.89 11.98 -14.37
C GLY A 324 -3.56 11.71 -13.66
N ASP A 325 -3.66 10.97 -12.56
CA ASP A 325 -2.56 10.66 -11.65
C ASP A 325 -1.54 9.72 -12.30
N HIS A 326 -1.99 8.72 -13.06
CA HIS A 326 -1.09 7.77 -13.74
C HIS A 326 -0.13 8.47 -14.71
N ILE A 327 -0.65 9.40 -15.51
CA ILE A 327 0.14 10.18 -16.46
C ILE A 327 1.04 11.17 -15.72
N THR A 328 0.56 11.77 -14.63
CA THR A 328 1.37 12.62 -13.76
C THR A 328 2.56 11.85 -13.17
N LEU A 329 2.35 10.62 -12.67
CA LEU A 329 3.42 9.75 -12.18
C LEU A 329 4.41 9.38 -13.28
N LEU A 330 3.92 9.08 -14.48
CA LEU A 330 4.76 8.81 -15.66
C LEU A 330 5.65 10.01 -16.01
N ASN A 331 5.10 11.23 -15.98
CA ASN A 331 5.86 12.46 -16.24
C ASN A 331 6.98 12.66 -15.22
N ILE A 332 6.68 12.44 -13.93
CA ILE A 332 7.69 12.53 -12.85
C ILE A 332 8.81 11.53 -13.08
N TYR A 333 8.48 10.28 -13.45
CA TYR A 333 9.50 9.26 -13.74
C TYR A 333 10.35 9.60 -14.97
N ARG A 334 9.73 10.10 -16.04
CA ARG A 334 10.47 10.55 -17.24
C ARG A 334 11.47 11.65 -16.88
N THR A 335 11.06 12.65 -16.10
CA THR A 335 11.98 13.72 -15.65
C THR A 335 13.08 13.18 -14.74
N PHE A 336 12.75 12.31 -13.79
CA PHE A 336 13.75 11.67 -12.91
C PHE A 336 14.80 10.90 -13.70
N LYS A 337 14.37 10.13 -14.71
CA LYS A 337 15.26 9.35 -15.59
C LYS A 337 16.14 10.28 -16.44
N ASN A 338 15.59 11.34 -17.01
CA ASN A 338 16.33 12.30 -17.83
C ASN A 338 17.43 13.04 -17.04
N ILE A 339 17.21 13.28 -15.75
CA ILE A 339 18.18 13.94 -14.86
C ILE A 339 19.23 12.94 -14.30
N GLY A 340 19.11 11.65 -14.64
CA GLY A 340 20.04 10.62 -14.18
C GLY A 340 19.91 10.27 -12.69
N GLY A 341 18.72 10.46 -12.10
CA GLY A 341 18.45 10.05 -10.72
C GLY A 341 19.07 10.92 -9.64
N ASN A 342 19.26 12.23 -9.89
CA ASN A 342 19.83 13.16 -8.92
C ASN A 342 19.01 13.20 -7.60
N LYS A 343 19.70 12.97 -6.49
CA LYS A 343 19.12 12.97 -5.13
C LYS A 343 18.64 14.35 -4.70
N ASP A 344 19.29 15.42 -5.14
CA ASP A 344 18.90 16.79 -4.76
C ASP A 344 17.62 17.20 -5.49
N TRP A 345 17.51 16.86 -6.78
CA TRP A 345 16.24 16.97 -7.52
C TRP A 345 15.10 16.22 -6.81
N CYS A 346 15.37 15.00 -6.31
CA CYS A 346 14.35 14.24 -5.58
C CYS A 346 13.87 14.97 -4.31
N LYS A 347 14.79 15.59 -3.55
CA LYS A 347 14.44 16.36 -2.34
C LYS A 347 13.60 17.58 -2.69
N GLU A 348 14.03 18.35 -3.69
CA GLU A 348 13.34 19.56 -4.15
C GLU A 348 11.94 19.26 -4.68
N ASN A 349 11.75 18.13 -5.36
CA ASN A 349 10.48 17.74 -5.97
C ASN A 349 9.62 16.83 -5.09
N PHE A 350 10.01 16.62 -3.83
CA PHE A 350 9.31 15.74 -2.88
C PHE A 350 9.08 14.33 -3.42
N VAL A 351 10.11 13.77 -4.06
CA VAL A 351 10.15 12.42 -4.62
C VAL A 351 11.07 11.55 -3.77
N ASN A 352 10.64 10.33 -3.47
CA ASN A 352 11.45 9.38 -2.73
C ASN A 352 12.44 8.67 -3.67
N SER A 353 13.70 9.12 -3.65
CA SER A 353 14.78 8.56 -4.48
C SER A 353 14.94 7.04 -4.33
N LYS A 354 14.80 6.48 -3.11
CA LYS A 354 14.94 5.03 -2.89
C LYS A 354 13.85 4.25 -3.61
N ASN A 355 12.60 4.71 -3.51
CA ASN A 355 11.49 4.06 -4.16
C ASN A 355 11.59 4.21 -5.69
N MET A 356 12.09 5.34 -6.20
CA MET A 356 12.31 5.51 -7.65
C MET A 356 13.37 4.55 -8.21
N LEU A 357 14.41 4.22 -7.45
CA LEU A 357 15.38 3.20 -7.85
C LEU A 357 14.74 1.81 -7.88
N LEU A 358 13.95 1.47 -6.86
CA LEU A 358 13.19 0.21 -6.85
C LEU A 358 12.21 0.12 -8.02
N VAL A 359 11.55 1.22 -8.39
CA VAL A 359 10.70 1.28 -9.59
C VAL A 359 11.49 0.95 -10.85
N ALA A 360 12.72 1.45 -10.99
CA ALA A 360 13.57 1.14 -12.14
C ALA A 360 13.96 -0.35 -12.18
N GLU A 361 14.24 -0.97 -11.03
CA GLU A 361 14.52 -2.41 -10.91
C GLU A 361 13.30 -3.25 -11.30
N VAL A 362 12.13 -2.95 -10.72
CA VAL A 362 10.86 -3.65 -11.06
C VAL A 362 10.55 -3.50 -12.54
N ARG A 363 10.72 -2.30 -13.10
CA ARG A 363 10.50 -2.06 -14.53
C ARG A 363 11.46 -2.87 -15.41
N ALA A 364 12.72 -3.02 -15.01
CA ALA A 364 13.69 -3.84 -15.74
C ALA A 364 13.28 -5.32 -15.74
N GLN A 365 12.86 -5.85 -14.59
CA GLN A 365 12.36 -7.22 -14.46
C GLN A 365 11.12 -7.47 -15.32
N LEU A 366 10.12 -6.58 -15.26
CA LEU A 366 8.90 -6.72 -16.08
C LEU A 366 9.22 -6.67 -17.58
N ARG A 367 10.14 -5.78 -17.98
CA ARG A 367 10.60 -5.71 -19.37
C ARG A 367 11.28 -6.99 -19.82
N GLU A 368 12.11 -7.61 -18.97
CA GLU A 368 12.76 -8.89 -19.25
C GLU A 368 11.73 -10.00 -19.49
N ILE A 369 10.67 -10.07 -18.67
CA ILE A 369 9.57 -11.02 -18.84
C ILE A 369 8.87 -10.79 -20.19
N CYS A 370 8.57 -9.54 -20.55
CA CYS A 370 7.98 -9.22 -21.85
C CYS A 370 8.86 -9.67 -23.03
N LEU A 371 10.19 -9.49 -22.94
CA LEU A 371 11.12 -9.95 -23.97
C LEU A 371 11.16 -11.47 -24.08
N LYS A 372 11.17 -12.19 -22.96
CA LYS A 372 11.09 -13.67 -22.95
C LYS A 372 9.81 -14.19 -23.61
N MET A 373 8.72 -13.44 -23.53
CA MET A 373 7.44 -13.74 -24.19
C MET A 373 7.33 -13.23 -25.63
N SER A 374 8.42 -12.69 -26.19
CA SER A 374 8.47 -12.09 -27.53
C SER A 374 7.44 -10.96 -27.73
N MET A 375 7.15 -10.19 -26.68
CA MET A 375 6.26 -9.04 -26.77
C MET A 375 6.98 -7.83 -27.36
N PRO A 376 6.36 -7.11 -28.32
CA PRO A 376 6.94 -5.88 -28.85
C PRO A 376 6.89 -4.77 -27.81
N ILE A 377 8.07 -4.19 -27.56
CA ILE A 377 8.26 -3.06 -26.66
C ILE A 377 8.21 -1.78 -27.51
N MET A 378 7.06 -1.10 -27.47
CA MET A 378 6.80 0.12 -28.25
C MET A 378 6.45 1.27 -27.31
N SER A 379 6.80 2.48 -27.72
CA SER A 379 6.38 3.72 -27.05
C SER A 379 5.31 4.40 -27.89
N SER A 380 4.32 4.95 -27.19
CA SER A 380 3.26 5.80 -27.76
C SER A 380 3.76 7.15 -28.30
N ARG A 381 5.06 7.46 -28.16
CA ARG A 381 5.69 8.70 -28.65
C ARG A 381 5.01 9.99 -28.18
N GLY A 382 4.33 9.94 -27.03
CA GLY A 382 3.63 11.09 -26.45
C GLY A 382 2.11 11.04 -26.60
N ASP A 383 1.57 10.08 -27.35
CA ASP A 383 0.13 9.84 -27.40
C ASP A 383 -0.37 9.19 -26.09
N MET A 384 -0.98 10.01 -25.24
CA MET A 384 -1.56 9.56 -23.98
C MET A 384 -2.92 8.91 -24.15
N GLU A 385 -3.60 9.09 -25.28
CA GLU A 385 -4.89 8.44 -25.56
C GLU A 385 -4.73 6.94 -25.68
N SER A 386 -3.70 6.48 -26.40
CA SER A 386 -3.34 5.05 -26.47
C SER A 386 -3.07 4.43 -25.09
N VAL A 387 -2.40 5.17 -24.20
CA VAL A 387 -2.16 4.73 -22.81
C VAL A 387 -3.48 4.63 -22.04
N ARG A 388 -4.33 5.64 -22.13
CA ARG A 388 -5.63 5.69 -21.43
C ARG A 388 -6.59 4.62 -21.93
N ARG A 389 -6.69 4.41 -23.24
CA ARG A 389 -7.42 3.29 -23.85
C ARG A 389 -6.91 1.95 -23.34
N CYS A 390 -5.60 1.73 -23.32
CA CYS A 390 -5.04 0.49 -22.78
C CYS A 390 -5.44 0.25 -21.31
N MET A 391 -5.41 1.30 -20.48
CA MET A 391 -5.87 1.21 -19.09
C MET A 391 -7.38 0.97 -19.00
N ALA A 392 -8.20 1.65 -19.79
CA ALA A 392 -9.64 1.43 -19.88
C ALA A 392 -9.98 -0.03 -20.23
N HIS A 393 -9.28 -0.60 -21.22
CA HIS A 393 -9.51 -1.97 -21.67
C HIS A 393 -9.09 -3.05 -20.67
N SER A 394 -8.15 -2.75 -19.77
CA SER A 394 -7.64 -3.72 -18.80
C SER A 394 -8.23 -3.57 -17.41
N LEU A 395 -8.65 -2.35 -17.05
CA LEU A 395 -9.17 -1.99 -15.74
C LEU A 395 -10.66 -1.60 -15.80
N PHE A 396 -11.41 -2.11 -16.78
CA PHE A 396 -12.84 -1.78 -16.97
C PHE A 396 -13.70 -2.08 -15.74
N MET A 397 -13.32 -3.08 -14.92
CA MET A 397 -13.97 -3.40 -13.64
C MET A 397 -13.72 -2.36 -12.53
N ASN A 398 -12.67 -1.54 -12.68
CA ASN A 398 -12.28 -0.50 -11.73
C ASN A 398 -12.59 0.89 -12.30
N THR A 399 -13.84 1.10 -12.68
CA THR A 399 -14.32 2.35 -13.27
C THR A 399 -15.40 3.01 -12.41
N ALA A 400 -15.50 4.33 -12.51
CA ALA A 400 -16.53 5.11 -11.85
C ALA A 400 -16.98 6.28 -12.72
N GLU A 401 -18.26 6.61 -12.60
CA GLU A 401 -18.93 7.65 -13.38
C GLU A 401 -19.52 8.73 -12.48
N LEU A 402 -19.44 9.96 -12.96
CA LEU A 402 -20.08 11.12 -12.35
C LEU A 402 -21.59 11.04 -12.58
N GLN A 403 -22.34 11.03 -11.49
CA GLN A 403 -23.79 11.01 -11.50
C GLN A 403 -24.37 12.42 -11.64
N THR A 404 -25.65 12.52 -12.01
CA THR A 404 -26.35 13.80 -12.20
C THR A 404 -26.48 14.62 -10.91
N ASP A 405 -26.43 13.97 -9.76
CA ASP A 405 -26.41 14.60 -8.43
C ASP A 405 -25.02 15.16 -8.05
N GLY A 406 -24.01 14.96 -8.91
CA GLY A 406 -22.63 15.41 -8.72
C GLY A 406 -21.78 14.50 -7.83
N THR A 407 -22.28 13.32 -7.43
CA THR A 407 -21.52 12.27 -6.75
C THR A 407 -20.90 11.29 -7.75
N TYR A 408 -19.93 10.48 -7.33
CA TYR A 408 -19.41 9.39 -8.17
C TYR A 408 -19.97 8.05 -7.70
N ALA A 409 -20.24 7.16 -8.65
CA ALA A 409 -20.60 5.78 -8.37
C ALA A 409 -19.72 4.85 -9.20
N THR A 410 -19.36 3.69 -8.65
CA THR A 410 -18.66 2.63 -9.40
C THR A 410 -19.57 2.07 -10.49
N THR A 411 -19.00 1.75 -11.65
CA THR A 411 -19.79 1.27 -12.79
C THR A 411 -20.26 -0.18 -12.60
N ASP A 412 -19.55 -0.98 -11.79
CA ASP A 412 -19.88 -2.38 -11.53
C ASP A 412 -21.01 -2.56 -10.51
N THR A 413 -20.92 -1.86 -9.38
CA THR A 413 -21.76 -2.07 -8.19
C THR A 413 -22.63 -0.87 -7.82
N HIS A 414 -22.53 0.24 -8.56
CA HIS A 414 -23.16 1.52 -8.23
C HIS A 414 -22.88 1.97 -6.78
N GLN A 415 -21.70 1.63 -6.27
CA GLN A 415 -21.28 2.00 -4.93
C GLN A 415 -20.85 3.48 -4.93
N PRO A 416 -21.33 4.30 -3.97
CA PRO A 416 -20.93 5.69 -3.88
C PRO A 416 -19.45 5.80 -3.50
N VAL A 417 -18.70 6.55 -4.30
CA VAL A 417 -17.27 6.77 -4.16
C VAL A 417 -16.94 8.26 -4.34
N ALA A 418 -15.75 8.68 -3.92
CA ALA A 418 -15.28 10.04 -4.08
C ALA A 418 -13.83 10.07 -4.56
N ILE A 419 -13.45 11.09 -5.34
CA ILE A 419 -12.05 11.30 -5.70
C ILE A 419 -11.25 11.65 -4.43
N HIS A 420 -10.13 10.98 -4.21
CA HIS A 420 -9.27 11.28 -3.06
C HIS A 420 -8.66 12.70 -3.19
N PRO A 421 -8.59 13.50 -2.10
CA PRO A 421 -8.05 14.87 -2.15
C PRO A 421 -6.59 15.02 -2.58
N SER A 422 -5.84 13.91 -2.66
CA SER A 422 -4.46 13.93 -3.17
C SER A 422 -4.36 13.78 -4.68
N SER A 423 -5.46 13.43 -5.36
CA SER A 423 -5.49 13.25 -6.81
C SER A 423 -5.45 14.62 -7.50
N VAL A 424 -4.81 14.68 -8.66
CA VAL A 424 -4.82 15.88 -9.51
C VAL A 424 -6.22 16.17 -10.06
N LEU A 425 -7.10 15.17 -10.11
CA LEU A 425 -8.46 15.28 -10.65
C LEU A 425 -9.49 15.70 -9.60
N PHE A 426 -9.09 15.97 -8.35
CA PHE A 426 -10.01 16.28 -7.24
C PHE A 426 -10.94 17.48 -7.54
N HIS A 427 -10.46 18.46 -8.33
CA HIS A 427 -11.22 19.65 -8.71
C HIS A 427 -11.78 19.60 -10.15
N CYS A 428 -11.36 18.65 -10.98
CA CYS A 428 -11.72 18.62 -12.40
C CYS A 428 -13.04 17.89 -12.69
N LYS A 429 -13.52 17.06 -11.75
CA LYS A 429 -14.76 16.25 -11.85
C LYS A 429 -15.02 15.67 -13.27
N PRO A 430 -14.09 14.87 -13.83
CA PRO A 430 -14.28 14.23 -15.14
C PRO A 430 -15.48 13.27 -15.16
N ALA A 431 -16.16 13.14 -16.30
CA ALA A 431 -17.37 12.33 -16.44
C ALA A 431 -17.14 10.84 -16.10
N CYS A 432 -16.04 10.27 -16.55
CA CYS A 432 -15.68 8.86 -16.31
C CYS A 432 -14.20 8.71 -15.98
N VAL A 433 -13.89 7.83 -15.02
CA VAL A 433 -12.52 7.57 -14.58
C VAL A 433 -12.26 6.08 -14.35
N VAL A 434 -11.02 5.67 -14.61
CA VAL A 434 -10.44 4.42 -14.08
C VAL A 434 -9.70 4.73 -12.78
N TYR A 435 -9.85 3.88 -11.78
CA TYR A 435 -9.09 3.94 -10.53
C TYR A 435 -8.26 2.68 -10.28
N THR A 436 -7.15 2.81 -9.58
CA THR A 436 -6.33 1.63 -9.22
C THR A 436 -6.73 1.01 -7.88
N SER A 437 -7.05 1.85 -6.88
CA SER A 437 -7.39 1.34 -5.55
C SER A 437 -8.49 2.15 -4.87
N LEU A 438 -9.26 1.47 -4.01
CA LEU A 438 -10.22 2.09 -3.11
C LEU A 438 -9.66 2.15 -1.70
N LEU A 439 -9.82 3.31 -1.05
CA LEU A 439 -9.44 3.53 0.33
C LEU A 439 -10.69 3.88 1.14
N TYR A 440 -11.05 3.00 2.08
CA TYR A 440 -12.15 3.25 2.98
C TYR A 440 -11.65 3.91 4.27
N THR A 441 -12.20 5.09 4.56
CA THR A 441 -11.99 5.77 5.84
C THR A 441 -13.35 6.17 6.43
N ASN A 442 -13.74 7.44 6.31
CA ASN A 442 -15.09 7.92 6.62
C ASN A 442 -16.01 7.80 5.39
N LYS A 443 -15.40 7.83 4.19
CA LYS A 443 -16.03 7.62 2.89
C LYS A 443 -15.11 6.70 2.08
N CYS A 444 -15.64 6.13 1.00
CA CYS A 444 -14.85 5.35 0.05
C CYS A 444 -14.20 6.31 -0.95
N TYR A 445 -12.86 6.37 -0.93
CA TYR A 445 -12.09 7.23 -1.82
C TYR A 445 -11.38 6.43 -2.91
N MET A 446 -11.51 6.87 -4.16
CA MET A 446 -10.74 6.37 -5.28
C MET A 446 -9.35 7.00 -5.32
N ARG A 447 -8.34 6.17 -5.59
CA ARG A 447 -6.94 6.59 -5.69
C ARG A 447 -6.31 6.14 -7.00
N ASP A 448 -5.37 6.98 -7.43
CA ASP A 448 -4.59 6.82 -8.66
C ASP A 448 -5.55 6.73 -9.84
N LEU A 449 -5.99 7.90 -10.32
CA LEU A 449 -7.05 8.04 -11.30
C LEU A 449 -6.52 8.29 -12.71
N CYS A 450 -7.29 7.87 -13.71
CA CYS A 450 -7.10 8.20 -15.12
C CYS A 450 -8.44 8.61 -15.73
N VAL A 451 -8.47 9.70 -16.50
CA VAL A 451 -9.67 10.08 -17.27
C VAL A 451 -9.81 9.12 -18.45
N VAL A 452 -11.02 8.60 -18.65
CA VAL A 452 -11.31 7.70 -19.78
C VAL A 452 -12.67 8.04 -20.38
N ASP A 453 -12.86 7.72 -21.65
CA ASP A 453 -14.17 7.82 -22.28
C ASP A 453 -14.97 6.54 -22.04
N ALA A 454 -16.27 6.70 -21.78
CA ALA A 454 -17.17 5.58 -21.50
C ALA A 454 -17.25 4.60 -22.67
N GLU A 455 -17.17 5.09 -23.91
CA GLU A 455 -17.20 4.29 -25.13
C GLU A 455 -16.10 3.21 -25.15
N TRP A 456 -14.89 3.54 -24.68
CA TRP A 456 -13.77 2.60 -24.63
C TRP A 456 -14.02 1.45 -23.64
N LEU A 457 -14.84 1.68 -22.62
CA LEU A 457 -15.24 0.63 -21.67
C LEU A 457 -16.20 -0.35 -22.35
N TYR A 458 -17.18 0.16 -23.11
CA TYR A 458 -18.09 -0.68 -23.89
C TYR A 458 -17.36 -1.48 -24.98
N GLU A 459 -16.37 -0.88 -25.64
CA GLU A 459 -15.50 -1.58 -26.61
C GLU A 459 -14.67 -2.68 -25.94
N ALA A 460 -14.18 -2.43 -24.73
CA ALA A 460 -13.35 -3.37 -24.00
C ALA A 460 -14.09 -4.63 -23.57
N ALA A 461 -15.32 -4.48 -23.06
CA ALA A 461 -16.08 -5.56 -22.47
C ALA A 461 -17.59 -5.39 -22.74
N PRO A 462 -18.04 -5.54 -24.00
CA PRO A 462 -19.43 -5.25 -24.37
C PRO A 462 -20.44 -6.12 -23.62
N ASP A 463 -20.16 -7.41 -23.43
CA ASP A 463 -21.06 -8.33 -22.73
C ASP A 463 -21.11 -8.08 -21.22
N TYR A 464 -20.03 -7.54 -20.64
CA TYR A 464 -20.01 -7.15 -19.24
C TYR A 464 -20.95 -5.96 -19.00
N PHE A 465 -20.79 -4.88 -19.77
CA PHE A 465 -21.63 -3.70 -19.62
C PHE A 465 -23.08 -3.92 -20.10
N ARG A 466 -23.30 -4.73 -21.14
CA ARG A 466 -24.66 -5.10 -21.59
C ARG A 466 -25.44 -5.86 -20.53
N ARG A 467 -24.80 -6.81 -19.82
CA ARG A 467 -25.43 -7.54 -18.71
C ARG A 467 -25.84 -6.57 -17.59
N LYS A 468 -24.96 -5.65 -17.21
CA LYS A 468 -25.21 -4.67 -16.14
C LYS A 468 -26.31 -3.68 -16.47
N LEU A 469 -26.37 -3.18 -17.70
CA LEU A 469 -27.47 -2.33 -18.17
C LEU A 469 -28.84 -3.02 -18.08
N ARG A 470 -28.90 -4.34 -18.26
CA ARG A 470 -30.13 -5.12 -18.08
C ARG A 470 -30.50 -5.26 -16.60
N THR A 471 -29.52 -5.54 -15.75
CA THR A 471 -29.72 -5.65 -14.29
C THR A 471 -30.15 -4.33 -13.64
N ALA A 472 -29.73 -3.19 -14.17
CA ALA A 472 -30.13 -1.87 -13.65
C ALA A 472 -31.55 -1.44 -14.08
N ARG A 473 -32.13 -2.08 -15.10
CA ARG A 473 -33.49 -1.79 -15.61
C ARG A 473 -34.58 -2.65 -14.98
N ASN A 474 -34.20 -3.74 -14.32
CA ASN A 474 -35.08 -4.63 -13.57
C ASN A 474 -34.91 -4.35 -12.07
#